data_AF-A0ABD5MK18-F1
#
_entry.id   AF-A0ABD5MK18-F1
#
_cell.length_a   1.000
_cell.length_b   1.000
_cell.length_c   1.000
_cell.angle_alpha   90.00
_cell.angle_beta   90.00
_cell.angle_gamma   90.00
#
_symmetry.space_group_name_H-M   'P 1'
#
loop_
_entity.id
_entity.type
_entity.pdbx_description
1 polymer ?
#
loop_
_entity_poly.entity_id
_entity_poly.type
_entity_poly.pdbx_seq_one_letter_code
_entity_poly.pdbx_strand_id
1 'polypeptide(L)'
;MREDELATAVVEHFEAAFDDPEISLEEPYDHYGNRGAVDVYVRTAPPERVSYLVELKADPAVRMASGANEILRQYRRMERYFYADDAHDLRTRLARDGPGVHLLLLFAPTRKCVEHVFEHRRLYGSVDPELAIDGVDAERKVAFLVNLDDAASGGLGFLSVNGEVGVDSPGFLEAVPDGSHLAAAIREADIDLEGADGGSETS
;
A
#
# COMPACT_ATOMS: atom_id res chain seq x y z
N MET A 1 -4.79 -4.20 15.92
CA MET A 1 -4.65 -4.84 14.61
C MET A 1 -3.24 -5.38 14.47
N ARG A 2 -3.12 -6.61 14.00
CA ARG A 2 -1.83 -7.28 13.72
C ARG A 2 -1.66 -7.51 12.22
N GLU A 3 -0.46 -7.86 11.82
CA GLU A 3 -0.11 -8.06 10.40
C GLU A 3 -0.79 -9.29 9.79
N ASP A 4 -0.98 -10.36 10.57
CA ASP A 4 -1.72 -11.57 10.19
C ASP A 4 -3.21 -11.29 9.92
N GLU A 5 -3.83 -10.42 10.72
CA GLU A 5 -5.20 -9.94 10.49
C GLU A 5 -5.31 -9.17 9.16
N LEU A 6 -4.31 -8.33 8.85
CA LEU A 6 -4.26 -7.58 7.57
C LEU A 6 -4.04 -8.51 6.39
N ALA A 7 -3.11 -9.45 6.50
CA ALA A 7 -2.83 -10.43 5.46
C ALA A 7 -4.09 -11.25 5.15
N THR A 8 -4.82 -11.67 6.18
CA THR A 8 -6.12 -12.36 6.03
C THR A 8 -7.11 -11.50 5.25
N ALA A 9 -7.31 -10.23 5.61
CA ALA A 9 -8.21 -9.33 4.89
C ALA A 9 -7.80 -9.10 3.43
N VAL A 10 -6.50 -8.99 3.16
CA VAL A 10 -5.99 -8.86 1.78
C VAL A 10 -6.26 -10.14 0.98
N VAL A 11 -6.00 -11.31 1.54
CA VAL A 11 -6.28 -12.60 0.90
C VAL A 11 -7.77 -12.73 0.59
N GLU A 12 -8.63 -12.51 1.59
CA GLU A 12 -10.10 -12.57 1.44
C GLU A 12 -10.59 -11.62 0.33
N HIS A 13 -10.03 -10.42 0.25
CA HIS A 13 -10.33 -9.48 -0.81
C HIS A 13 -9.99 -10.03 -2.19
N PHE A 14 -8.77 -10.51 -2.38
CA PHE A 14 -8.33 -10.98 -3.70
C PHE A 14 -9.08 -12.25 -4.13
N GLU A 15 -9.35 -13.18 -3.21
CA GLU A 15 -10.17 -14.37 -3.47
C GLU A 15 -11.61 -14.02 -3.87
N ALA A 16 -12.19 -12.96 -3.30
CA ALA A 16 -13.55 -12.54 -3.61
C ALA A 16 -13.65 -11.63 -4.85
N ALA A 17 -12.63 -10.80 -5.10
CA ALA A 17 -12.64 -9.78 -6.16
C ALA A 17 -12.17 -10.31 -7.52
N PHE A 18 -11.39 -11.39 -7.55
CA PHE A 18 -10.82 -11.94 -8.78
C PHE A 18 -11.12 -13.43 -8.93
N ASP A 19 -11.33 -13.87 -10.18
CA ASP A 19 -11.48 -15.28 -10.49
C ASP A 19 -10.11 -15.97 -10.48
N ASP A 20 -9.98 -17.02 -9.66
CA ASP A 20 -8.79 -17.92 -9.59
C ASP A 20 -7.43 -17.20 -9.46
N PRO A 21 -7.25 -16.30 -8.47
CA PRO A 21 -5.97 -15.64 -8.25
C PRO A 21 -4.92 -16.62 -7.69
N GLU A 22 -3.68 -16.51 -8.15
CA GLU A 22 -2.53 -17.15 -7.51
C GLU A 22 -2.14 -16.28 -6.30
N ILE A 23 -2.25 -16.80 -5.07
CA ILE A 23 -1.95 -16.07 -3.83
C ILE A 23 -0.89 -16.84 -3.03
N SER A 24 0.15 -16.12 -2.60
CA SER A 24 1.19 -16.61 -1.69
C SER A 24 1.38 -15.64 -0.53
N LEU A 25 1.49 -16.17 0.69
CA LEU A 25 1.91 -15.43 1.88
C LEU A 25 3.40 -15.66 2.14
N GLU A 26 4.09 -14.61 2.59
CA GLU A 26 5.54 -14.64 2.84
C GLU A 26 6.33 -15.16 1.62
N GLU A 27 5.94 -14.72 0.41
CA GLU A 27 6.54 -15.20 -0.85
C GLU A 27 8.02 -14.81 -0.89
N PRO A 28 8.95 -15.79 -0.89
CA PRO A 28 10.37 -15.52 -0.77
C PRO A 28 10.95 -15.01 -2.08
N TYR A 29 12.05 -14.26 -2.00
CA TYR A 29 12.93 -13.94 -3.13
C TYR A 29 14.39 -14.01 -2.69
N ASP A 30 15.29 -14.44 -3.59
CA ASP A 30 16.75 -14.45 -3.36
C ASP A 30 17.51 -14.04 -4.62
N HIS A 31 17.98 -12.79 -4.64
CA HIS A 31 18.85 -12.30 -5.72
C HIS A 31 20.26 -12.00 -5.21
N TYR A 32 21.25 -12.79 -5.62
CA TYR A 32 22.66 -12.71 -5.20
C TYR A 32 22.86 -12.62 -3.67
N GLY A 33 22.11 -13.41 -2.90
CA GLY A 33 22.19 -13.44 -1.43
C GLY A 33 21.39 -12.32 -0.75
N ASN A 34 20.71 -11.46 -1.52
CA ASN A 34 19.72 -10.52 -0.98
C ASN A 34 18.38 -11.23 -0.82
N ARG A 35 18.28 -11.98 0.28
CA ARG A 35 17.05 -12.69 0.65
C ARG A 35 16.02 -11.77 1.28
N GLY A 36 14.76 -12.03 1.01
CA GLY A 36 13.61 -11.45 1.70
C GLY A 36 12.35 -12.23 1.39
N ALA A 37 11.23 -11.74 1.89
CA ALA A 37 9.91 -12.22 1.54
C ALA A 37 8.98 -11.01 1.39
N VAL A 38 7.94 -11.17 0.60
CA VAL A 38 6.82 -10.23 0.48
C VAL A 38 5.68 -10.75 1.33
N ASP A 39 5.05 -9.90 2.14
CA ASP A 39 4.01 -10.33 3.07
C ASP A 39 2.83 -11.01 2.34
N VAL A 40 2.38 -10.42 1.23
CA VAL A 40 1.40 -11.04 0.31
C VAL A 40 1.82 -10.82 -1.15
N TYR A 41 1.89 -11.89 -1.92
CA TYR A 41 1.99 -11.85 -3.38
C TYR A 41 0.70 -12.36 -3.99
N VAL A 42 0.13 -11.60 -4.93
CA VAL A 42 -1.06 -12.00 -5.69
C VAL A 42 -0.78 -11.85 -7.18
N ARG A 43 -1.27 -12.79 -7.97
CA ARG A 43 -1.29 -12.69 -9.43
C ARG A 43 -2.66 -13.09 -9.97
N THR A 44 -3.30 -12.19 -10.70
CA THR A 44 -4.59 -12.47 -11.33
C THR A 44 -4.45 -13.45 -12.49
N ALA A 45 -5.53 -14.17 -12.78
CA ALA A 45 -5.60 -15.12 -13.89
C ALA A 45 -5.50 -14.42 -15.27
N PRO A 46 -5.09 -15.15 -16.33
CA PRO A 46 -5.20 -14.66 -17.71
C PRO A 46 -6.65 -14.27 -18.08
N PRO A 47 -6.85 -13.34 -19.02
CA PRO A 47 -5.86 -12.76 -19.94
C PRO A 47 -5.09 -11.56 -19.37
N GLU A 48 -5.60 -10.91 -18.33
CA GLU A 48 -5.04 -9.70 -17.72
C GLU A 48 -4.27 -10.04 -16.45
N ARG A 49 -3.08 -10.66 -16.62
CA ARG A 49 -2.20 -11.01 -15.49
C ARG A 49 -1.60 -9.76 -14.87
N VAL A 50 -2.09 -9.36 -13.70
CA VAL A 50 -1.56 -8.27 -12.88
C VAL A 50 -0.99 -8.88 -11.62
N SER A 51 0.23 -8.47 -11.28
CA SER A 51 0.89 -8.87 -10.03
C SER A 51 0.71 -7.79 -8.98
N TYR A 52 0.47 -8.19 -7.73
CA TYR A 52 0.42 -7.32 -6.57
C TYR A 52 1.43 -7.83 -5.55
N LEU A 53 2.42 -7.00 -5.22
CA LEU A 53 3.39 -7.28 -4.17
C LEU A 53 3.05 -6.36 -3.00
N VAL A 54 2.58 -6.94 -1.91
CA VAL A 54 2.04 -6.21 -0.76
C VAL A 54 2.97 -6.35 0.43
N GLU A 55 3.47 -5.22 0.90
CA GLU A 55 4.15 -5.05 2.17
C GLU A 55 3.17 -4.41 3.16
N LEU A 56 2.87 -5.10 4.26
CA LEU A 56 1.93 -4.71 5.29
C LEU A 56 2.66 -4.06 6.47
N LYS A 57 2.05 -3.03 7.05
CA LYS A 57 2.56 -2.38 8.26
C LYS A 57 1.44 -2.15 9.27
N ALA A 58 1.51 -2.89 10.36
CA ALA A 58 0.65 -2.73 11.54
C ALA A 58 1.42 -2.05 12.70
N ASP A 59 0.70 -1.80 13.81
CA ASP A 59 1.24 -1.21 15.04
C ASP A 59 2.60 -1.78 15.48
N PRO A 60 2.82 -3.10 15.54
CA PRO A 60 4.11 -3.65 15.96
C PRO A 60 5.25 -3.26 15.02
N ALA A 61 5.05 -3.35 13.70
CA ALA A 61 6.05 -3.01 12.70
C ALA A 61 6.45 -1.54 12.77
N VAL A 62 5.46 -0.64 12.92
CA VAL A 62 5.69 0.81 13.08
C VAL A 62 6.47 1.11 14.36
N ARG A 63 6.14 0.46 15.48
CA ARG A 63 6.85 0.67 16.76
C ARG A 63 8.28 0.15 16.75
N MET A 64 8.54 -0.93 16.02
CA MET A 64 9.87 -1.53 15.94
C MET A 64 10.78 -0.80 14.94
N ALA A 65 10.22 -0.15 13.93
CA ALA A 65 10.98 0.64 12.99
C ALA A 65 11.62 1.85 13.68
N SER A 66 12.88 2.13 13.35
CA SER A 66 13.58 3.35 13.75
C SER A 66 13.05 4.64 13.10
N GLY A 67 12.07 4.52 12.20
CA GLY A 67 11.39 5.61 11.50
C GLY A 67 11.01 5.23 10.06
N ALA A 68 10.41 6.17 9.32
CA ALA A 68 9.92 5.92 7.95
C ALA A 68 11.00 5.40 6.98
N ASN A 69 12.26 5.84 7.14
CA ASN A 69 13.36 5.38 6.30
C ASN A 69 13.62 3.87 6.41
N GLU A 70 13.37 3.26 7.57
CA GLU A 70 13.54 1.82 7.73
C GLU A 70 12.46 1.04 6.99
N ILE A 71 11.20 1.46 7.12
CA ILE A 71 10.07 0.87 6.40
C ILE A 71 10.27 1.04 4.88
N LEU A 72 10.66 2.24 4.44
CA LEU A 72 10.95 2.47 3.02
C LEU A 72 12.14 1.63 2.53
N ARG A 73 13.18 1.42 3.35
CA ARG A 73 14.27 0.50 2.98
C ARG A 73 13.79 -0.94 2.79
N GLN A 74 12.90 -1.44 3.65
CA GLN A 74 12.30 -2.77 3.50
C GLN A 74 11.49 -2.87 2.20
N TYR A 75 10.57 -1.93 2.00
CA TYR A 75 9.74 -1.83 0.80
C TYR A 75 10.57 -1.74 -0.50
N ARG A 76 11.59 -0.87 -0.54
CA ARG A 76 12.46 -0.71 -1.71
C ARG A 76 13.36 -1.92 -1.96
N ARG A 77 13.65 -2.72 -0.93
CA ARG A 77 14.39 -3.98 -1.09
C ARG A 77 13.55 -5.00 -1.84
N MET A 78 12.27 -5.15 -1.47
CA MET A 78 11.31 -5.98 -2.18
C MET A 78 11.20 -5.55 -3.65
N GLU A 79 10.95 -4.25 -3.89
CA GLU A 79 10.83 -3.68 -5.24
C GLU A 79 12.02 -4.03 -6.13
N ARG A 80 13.24 -3.94 -5.57
CA ARG A 80 14.47 -4.13 -6.34
C ARG A 80 14.75 -5.59 -6.68
N TYR A 81 14.41 -6.51 -5.78
CA TYR A 81 14.95 -7.87 -5.84
C TYR A 81 13.92 -8.95 -6.17
N PHE A 82 12.62 -8.70 -6.02
CA PHE A 82 11.60 -9.71 -6.27
C PHE A 82 11.65 -10.24 -7.71
N TYR A 83 11.59 -9.34 -8.71
CA TYR A 83 11.68 -9.73 -10.13
C TYR A 83 13.10 -9.82 -10.67
N ALA A 84 14.11 -9.52 -9.86
CA ALA A 84 15.50 -9.80 -10.21
C ALA A 84 15.84 -11.28 -9.98
N ASP A 85 15.07 -11.97 -9.13
CA ASP A 85 15.14 -13.42 -8.93
C ASP A 85 14.63 -14.16 -10.17
N ASP A 86 15.31 -15.26 -10.52
CA ASP A 86 14.90 -16.15 -11.62
C ASP A 86 13.62 -16.95 -11.27
N ALA A 87 13.21 -16.94 -10.00
CA ALA A 87 11.99 -17.61 -9.53
C ALA A 87 10.69 -16.92 -9.99
N HIS A 88 10.72 -15.62 -10.29
CA HIS A 88 9.52 -14.83 -10.57
C HIS A 88 9.53 -14.27 -12.00
N ASP A 89 8.63 -14.76 -12.86
CA ASP A 89 8.54 -14.35 -14.27
C ASP A 89 7.53 -13.20 -14.47
N LEU A 90 8.03 -12.06 -14.96
CA LEU A 90 7.23 -10.91 -15.37
C LEU A 90 7.08 -10.87 -16.90
N ARG A 91 5.92 -11.30 -17.39
CA ARG A 91 5.66 -11.36 -18.84
C ARG A 91 5.16 -10.03 -19.38
N THR A 92 5.85 -9.54 -20.40
CA THR A 92 5.40 -8.41 -21.23
C THR A 92 4.19 -8.82 -22.08
N ARG A 93 3.21 -7.92 -22.19
CA ARG A 93 2.07 -8.08 -23.10
C ARG A 93 2.01 -6.85 -24.00
N LEU A 94 1.89 -7.07 -25.31
CA LEU A 94 1.58 -6.01 -26.26
C LEU A 94 0.13 -5.56 -26.02
N ALA A 95 -0.06 -4.28 -25.71
CA ALA A 95 -1.34 -3.63 -25.38
C ALA A 95 -2.00 -4.11 -24.07
N ARG A 96 -1.37 -3.81 -22.92
CA ARG A 96 -2.01 -3.86 -21.60
C ARG A 96 -2.66 -2.51 -21.30
N ASP A 97 -3.85 -2.52 -20.70
CA ASP A 97 -4.45 -1.34 -20.08
C ASP A 97 -4.01 -1.29 -18.61
N GLY A 98 -3.33 -0.20 -18.21
CA GLY A 98 -2.83 -0.02 -16.84
C GLY A 98 -1.53 -0.78 -16.52
N PRO A 99 -1.04 -0.67 -15.27
CA PRO A 99 0.21 -1.29 -14.85
C PRO A 99 0.08 -2.82 -14.78
N GLY A 100 1.19 -3.52 -15.04
CA GLY A 100 1.28 -4.96 -14.84
C GLY A 100 1.74 -5.41 -13.48
N VAL A 101 2.26 -4.49 -12.69
CA VAL A 101 2.67 -4.72 -11.31
C VAL A 101 2.21 -3.57 -10.44
N HIS A 102 1.57 -3.91 -9.33
CA HIS A 102 1.36 -2.99 -8.22
C HIS A 102 2.29 -3.36 -7.07
N LEU A 103 3.12 -2.39 -6.68
CA LEU A 103 3.97 -2.46 -5.49
C LEU A 103 3.25 -1.67 -4.40
N LEU A 104 2.76 -2.37 -3.38
CA LEU A 104 1.87 -1.81 -2.37
C LEU A 104 2.57 -1.81 -1.00
N LEU A 105 2.74 -0.63 -0.40
CA LEU A 105 3.09 -0.47 1.01
C LEU A 105 1.83 0.00 1.76
N LEU A 106 1.20 -0.93 2.48
CA LEU A 106 -0.12 -0.71 3.07
C LEU A 106 -0.06 -0.65 4.59
N PHE A 107 -0.53 0.48 5.13
CA PHE A 107 -0.62 0.71 6.56
C PHE A 107 -1.99 0.34 7.11
N ALA A 108 -2.00 -0.27 8.29
CA ALA A 108 -3.22 -0.50 9.05
C ALA A 108 -3.91 0.85 9.37
N PRO A 109 -5.25 0.90 9.39
CA PRO A 109 -5.99 2.07 9.83
C PRO A 109 -6.06 2.13 11.35
N THR A 110 -4.90 2.23 12.01
CA THR A 110 -4.76 2.38 13.45
C THR A 110 -4.17 3.74 13.79
N ARG A 111 -4.45 4.26 14.99
CA ARG A 111 -3.89 5.54 15.44
C ARG A 111 -2.38 5.62 15.26
N LYS A 112 -1.64 4.56 15.64
CA LYS A 112 -0.18 4.57 15.57
C LYS A 112 0.36 4.63 14.14
N CYS A 113 -0.27 3.90 13.22
CA CYS A 113 0.11 3.98 11.81
C CYS A 113 -0.24 5.36 11.22
N VAL A 114 -1.39 5.91 11.60
CA VAL A 114 -1.80 7.28 11.21
C VAL A 114 -0.79 8.31 11.70
N GLU A 115 -0.51 8.37 13.00
CA GLU A 115 0.48 9.26 13.61
C GLU A 115 1.82 9.18 12.85
N HIS A 116 2.33 7.98 12.62
CA HIS A 116 3.61 7.73 11.95
C HIS A 116 3.63 8.23 10.49
N VAL A 117 2.59 7.92 9.72
CA VAL A 117 2.51 8.34 8.32
C VAL A 117 2.37 9.85 8.22
N PHE A 118 1.56 10.48 9.06
CA PHE A 118 1.39 11.95 9.06
C PHE A 118 2.66 12.68 9.53
N GLU A 119 3.37 12.13 10.52
CA GLU A 119 4.68 12.64 10.95
C GLU A 119 5.70 12.61 9.80
N HIS A 120 5.68 11.54 9.00
CA HIS A 120 6.64 11.33 7.91
C HIS A 120 6.05 11.55 6.51
N ARG A 121 4.94 12.28 6.40
CA ARG A 121 4.15 12.42 5.17
C ARG A 121 4.93 12.90 3.96
N ARG A 122 5.90 13.79 4.15
CA ARG A 122 6.77 14.28 3.06
C ARG A 122 7.64 13.18 2.47
N LEU A 123 8.12 12.25 3.30
CA LEU A 123 8.93 11.12 2.82
C LEU A 123 8.06 10.13 2.05
N TYR A 124 6.91 9.75 2.62
CA TYR A 124 5.99 8.82 1.95
C TYR A 124 5.41 9.41 0.66
N GLY A 125 4.99 10.67 0.68
CA GLY A 125 4.49 11.38 -0.50
C GLY A 125 5.55 11.63 -1.58
N SER A 126 6.84 11.58 -1.25
CA SER A 126 7.93 11.71 -2.24
C SER A 126 8.21 10.44 -3.04
N VAL A 127 7.54 9.32 -2.71
CA VAL A 127 7.65 8.07 -3.47
C VAL A 127 6.98 8.25 -4.84
N ASP A 128 7.81 8.33 -5.89
CA ASP A 128 7.35 8.38 -7.28
C ASP A 128 6.43 7.17 -7.57
N PRO A 129 5.16 7.42 -7.93
CA PRO A 129 4.20 6.35 -8.18
C PRO A 129 4.55 5.54 -9.43
N GLU A 130 5.23 6.12 -10.42
CA GLU A 130 5.46 5.45 -11.70
C GLU A 130 6.84 4.77 -11.77
N LEU A 131 6.90 3.62 -12.45
CA LEU A 131 8.14 2.96 -12.85
C LEU A 131 7.86 1.93 -13.96
N ALA A 132 8.94 1.34 -14.47
CA ALA A 132 8.90 0.11 -15.24
C ALA A 132 9.84 -0.93 -14.62
N ILE A 133 9.40 -2.18 -14.57
CA ILE A 133 10.21 -3.35 -14.18
C ILE A 133 10.33 -4.23 -15.42
N ASP A 134 11.55 -4.43 -15.93
CA ASP A 134 11.83 -5.21 -17.15
C ASP A 134 10.93 -4.87 -18.36
N GLY A 135 10.62 -3.58 -18.52
CA GLY A 135 9.79 -3.06 -19.61
C GLY A 135 8.28 -3.26 -19.41
N VAL A 136 7.84 -3.69 -18.23
CA VAL A 136 6.44 -3.72 -17.81
C VAL A 136 6.15 -2.53 -16.92
N ASP A 137 5.14 -1.74 -17.28
CA ASP A 137 4.66 -0.62 -16.47
C ASP A 137 4.23 -1.13 -15.09
N ALA A 138 4.62 -0.40 -14.06
CA ALA A 138 4.31 -0.72 -12.68
C ALA A 138 3.92 0.54 -11.92
N GLU A 139 3.28 0.35 -10.77
CA GLU A 139 2.83 1.45 -9.93
C GLU A 139 3.17 1.19 -8.46
N ARG A 140 3.73 2.21 -7.79
CA ARG A 140 3.98 2.22 -6.34
C ARG A 140 2.86 2.94 -5.62
N LYS A 141 2.28 2.29 -4.63
CA LYS A 141 1.31 2.92 -3.73
C LYS A 141 1.78 2.78 -2.29
N VAL A 142 1.88 3.91 -1.62
CA VAL A 142 1.92 3.99 -0.16
C VAL A 142 0.52 4.40 0.27
N ALA A 143 -0.16 3.59 1.07
CA ALA A 143 -1.57 3.84 1.35
C ALA A 143 -2.02 3.32 2.72
N PHE A 144 -3.15 3.83 3.20
CA PHE A 144 -3.90 3.19 4.29
C PHE A 144 -4.93 2.23 3.73
N LEU A 145 -5.11 1.09 4.39
CA LEU A 145 -6.25 0.21 4.11
C LEU A 145 -7.57 0.86 4.59
N VAL A 146 -8.61 0.71 3.77
CA VAL A 146 -9.99 1.14 4.08
C VAL A 146 -10.95 -0.01 3.77
N ASN A 147 -12.16 0.04 4.33
CA ASN A 147 -13.20 -0.98 4.14
C ASN A 147 -12.73 -2.41 4.52
N LEU A 148 -11.96 -2.53 5.61
CA LEU A 148 -11.48 -3.83 6.11
C LEU A 148 -12.63 -4.81 6.38
N ASP A 149 -13.76 -4.31 6.85
CA ASP A 149 -14.94 -5.14 7.16
C ASP A 149 -15.62 -5.69 5.89
N ASP A 150 -15.32 -5.13 4.72
CA ASP A 150 -15.85 -5.55 3.42
C ASP A 150 -14.88 -6.46 2.65
N ALA A 151 -13.72 -6.80 3.23
CA ALA A 151 -12.69 -7.61 2.60
C ALA A 151 -13.22 -8.92 2.02
N ALA A 152 -13.96 -9.70 2.81
CA ALA A 152 -14.58 -10.96 2.38
C ALA A 152 -15.60 -10.85 1.24
N SER A 153 -16.01 -9.63 0.87
CA SER A 153 -16.88 -9.36 -0.28
C SER A 153 -16.13 -8.75 -1.47
N GLY A 154 -14.80 -8.69 -1.41
CA GLY A 154 -13.96 -8.02 -2.41
C GLY A 154 -13.98 -6.50 -2.27
N GLY A 155 -14.49 -5.96 -1.18
CA GLY A 155 -14.69 -4.52 -0.97
C GLY A 155 -13.51 -3.78 -0.33
N LEU A 156 -12.42 -4.47 0.01
CA LEU A 156 -11.21 -3.84 0.56
C LEU A 156 -10.69 -2.77 -0.39
N GLY A 157 -10.42 -1.59 0.15
CA GLY A 157 -9.86 -0.47 -0.59
C GLY A 157 -8.56 0.02 0.04
N PHE A 158 -7.93 0.98 -0.64
CA PHE A 158 -6.80 1.71 -0.09
C PHE A 158 -6.90 3.19 -0.44
N LEU A 159 -6.46 4.05 0.47
CA LEU A 159 -6.39 5.50 0.26
C LEU A 159 -4.93 5.93 0.17
N SER A 160 -4.52 6.40 -1.01
CA SER A 160 -3.11 6.66 -1.33
C SER A 160 -2.57 7.91 -0.64
N VAL A 161 -1.37 7.79 -0.08
CA VAL A 161 -0.57 8.84 0.56
C VAL A 161 0.36 9.51 -0.45
N ASN A 162 0.79 8.78 -1.48
CA ASN A 162 1.65 9.27 -2.57
C ASN A 162 0.87 9.47 -3.88
N GLY A 163 -0.45 9.69 -3.78
CA GLY A 163 -1.30 10.05 -4.91
C GLY A 163 -1.23 11.55 -5.27
N GLU A 164 -2.04 11.96 -6.24
CA GLU A 164 -2.14 13.37 -6.67
C GLU A 164 -2.60 14.30 -5.53
N VAL A 165 -3.45 13.78 -4.65
CA VAL A 165 -3.97 14.47 -3.47
C VAL A 165 -3.07 14.13 -2.29
N GLY A 166 -2.36 15.12 -1.76
CA GLY A 166 -1.49 14.94 -0.60
C GLY A 166 -2.25 14.55 0.67
N VAL A 167 -1.65 13.71 1.50
CA VAL A 167 -2.27 13.17 2.73
C VAL A 167 -2.67 14.23 3.77
N ASP A 168 -2.01 15.40 3.75
CA ASP A 168 -2.34 16.54 4.62
C ASP A 168 -3.33 17.54 3.99
N SER A 169 -3.90 17.20 2.83
CA SER A 169 -4.90 18.04 2.19
C SER A 169 -6.32 17.76 2.69
N PRO A 170 -7.23 18.76 2.63
CA PRO A 170 -8.65 18.53 2.88
C PRO A 170 -9.26 17.45 1.98
N GLY A 171 -8.83 17.37 0.72
CA GLY A 171 -9.33 16.36 -0.23
C GLY A 171 -8.99 14.93 0.19
N PHE A 172 -7.87 14.71 0.88
CA PHE A 172 -7.58 13.39 1.43
C PHE A 172 -8.58 13.03 2.54
N LEU A 173 -8.88 13.97 3.45
CA LEU A 173 -9.85 13.74 4.52
C LEU A 173 -11.26 13.50 3.99
N GLU A 174 -11.69 14.24 2.97
CA GLU A 174 -12.98 14.04 2.31
C GLU A 174 -13.10 12.66 1.65
N ALA A 175 -11.97 12.08 1.22
CA ALA A 175 -11.92 10.74 0.63
C ALA A 175 -11.88 9.61 1.67
N VAL A 176 -11.69 9.91 2.96
CA VAL A 176 -11.75 8.91 4.02
C VAL A 176 -13.21 8.49 4.24
N PRO A 177 -13.57 7.21 4.09
CA PRO A 177 -14.96 6.79 4.27
C PRO A 177 -15.47 7.05 5.69
N ASP A 178 -16.63 7.69 5.79
CA ASP A 178 -17.27 7.98 7.07
C ASP A 178 -17.53 6.70 7.87
N GLY A 179 -17.28 6.76 9.18
CA GLY A 179 -17.47 5.62 10.08
C GLY A 179 -16.44 4.49 9.94
N SER A 180 -15.49 4.59 8.99
CA SER A 180 -14.43 3.59 8.83
C SER A 180 -13.42 3.56 9.99
N HIS A 181 -12.67 2.46 10.08
CA HIS A 181 -11.52 2.35 10.99
C HIS A 181 -10.51 3.48 10.78
N LEU A 182 -10.28 3.92 9.53
CA LEU A 182 -9.36 5.02 9.23
C LEU A 182 -9.88 6.35 9.76
N ALA A 183 -11.18 6.64 9.57
CA ALA A 183 -11.81 7.84 10.12
C ALA A 183 -11.75 7.87 11.66
N ALA A 184 -11.89 6.71 12.31
CA ALA A 184 -11.72 6.60 13.76
C ALA A 184 -10.26 6.84 14.19
N ALA A 185 -9.30 6.23 13.50
CA ALA A 185 -7.87 6.38 13.78
C ALA A 185 -7.37 7.82 13.60
N ILE A 186 -7.82 8.53 12.57
CA ILE A 186 -7.49 9.95 12.34
C ILE A 186 -8.02 10.82 13.48
N ARG A 187 -9.28 10.61 13.90
CA ARG A 187 -9.86 11.34 15.04
C ARG A 187 -9.13 11.06 16.35
N GLU A 188 -8.70 9.81 16.57
CA GLU A 188 -7.96 9.44 17.79
C GLU A 188 -6.53 9.99 17.79
N ALA A 189 -5.91 10.10 16.62
CA ALA A 189 -4.56 10.64 16.45
C ALA A 189 -4.49 12.17 16.64
N ASP A 190 -5.63 12.86 16.68
CA ASP A 190 -5.73 14.33 16.83
C ASP A 190 -4.83 15.07 15.84
N ILE A 191 -4.89 14.65 14.57
CA ILE A 191 -4.07 15.24 13.51
C ILE A 191 -4.59 16.64 13.21
N ASP A 192 -3.92 17.66 13.76
CA ASP A 192 -4.08 19.05 13.36
C ASP A 192 -3.47 19.26 11.98
N LEU A 193 -4.33 19.39 10.97
CA LEU A 193 -3.92 19.81 9.63
C LEU A 193 -3.92 21.33 9.59
N GLU A 194 -2.75 21.94 9.83
CA GLU A 194 -2.55 23.36 9.55
C GLU A 194 -2.79 23.61 8.05
N GLY A 195 -3.96 24.18 7.70
CA GLY A 195 -4.30 24.51 6.31
C GLY A 195 -5.76 24.77 5.97
N ALA A 196 -6.72 24.61 6.90
CA ALA A 196 -8.13 24.89 6.62
C ALA A 196 -8.56 26.35 6.92
N ASP A 197 -7.72 27.16 7.58
CA ASP A 197 -8.08 28.51 8.01
C ASP A 197 -7.11 29.54 7.41
N GLY A 198 -7.45 30.08 6.24
CA GLY A 198 -6.57 30.99 5.52
C GLY A 198 -7.24 31.64 4.31
N GLY A 199 -8.38 32.31 4.50
CA GLY A 199 -8.98 33.07 3.39
C GLY A 199 -10.36 33.68 3.61
N SER A 200 -10.64 34.29 4.77
CA SER A 200 -11.71 35.29 4.84
C SER A 200 -11.24 36.55 5.57
N GLU A 201 -10.33 37.30 4.94
CA GLU A 201 -10.22 38.72 5.21
C GLU A 201 -11.11 39.46 4.21
N THR A 202 -12.29 39.83 4.71
CA THR A 202 -13.04 40.97 4.20
C THR A 202 -12.20 42.24 4.35
N SER A 203 -11.99 42.96 3.26
CA SER A 203 -11.82 44.43 3.24
C SER A 203 -12.25 44.96 1.87
#